data_AF-B8ID95-F1
#
_entry.id   AF-B8ID95-F1
#
_cell.length_a   1.000
_cell.length_b   1.000
_cell.length_c   1.000
_cell.angle_alpha   90.00
_cell.angle_beta   90.00
_cell.angle_gamma   90.00
#
_symmetry.space_group_name_H-M   'P 1'
#
loop_
_entity.id
_entity.type
_entity.pdbx_description
1 polymer ?
#
loop_
_entity_poly.entity_id
_entity_poly.type
_entity_poly.pdbx_seq_one_letter_code
_entity_poly.pdbx_strand_id
1 'polypeptide(L)'
;MATVESTSDKRTANNGVRHQSRLLTEDEKALVTRIKDAGATFIQLIHEIAEVPPSVEKLDDRDLELTRTHVEDAVMRAVRAVTT
;
A
#
# COMPACT_ATOMS: atom_id res chain seq x y z
N MET A 1 18.12 16.88 -31.87
CA MET A 1 17.10 16.17 -31.07
C MET A 1 17.82 15.07 -30.31
N ALA A 2 17.99 15.21 -29.00
CA ALA A 2 18.72 14.23 -28.19
C ALA A 2 17.76 13.12 -27.74
N THR A 3 17.92 11.94 -28.32
CA THR A 3 17.22 10.70 -27.94
C THR A 3 17.81 10.20 -26.62
N VAL A 4 16.99 10.05 -25.59
CA VAL A 4 17.42 9.52 -24.28
C VAL A 4 17.27 8.00 -24.33
N GLU A 5 18.39 7.28 -24.32
CA GLU A 5 18.41 5.82 -24.23
C GLU A 5 17.88 5.33 -22.89
N SER A 6 16.94 4.38 -22.95
CA SER A 6 16.10 3.92 -21.83
C SER A 6 16.83 3.11 -20.75
N THR A 7 18.13 2.86 -20.89
CA THR A 7 18.91 2.00 -19.99
C THR A 7 19.80 2.76 -19.02
N SER A 8 19.82 4.10 -19.09
CA SER A 8 20.59 4.94 -18.17
C SER A 8 19.68 5.67 -17.20
N ASP A 9 20.16 5.78 -15.96
CA ASP A 9 19.63 6.43 -14.75
C ASP A 9 19.22 7.92 -14.90
N LYS A 10 19.12 8.41 -16.14
CA LYS A 10 18.78 9.78 -16.53
C LYS A 10 17.29 10.11 -16.40
N ARG A 11 16.41 9.11 -16.17
CA ARG A 11 15.00 9.39 -15.78
C ARG A 11 14.90 10.02 -14.38
N THR A 12 15.98 9.97 -13.60
CA THR A 12 16.07 10.62 -12.28
C THR A 12 16.15 12.14 -12.36
N ALA A 13 16.58 12.72 -13.49
CA ALA A 13 16.71 14.16 -13.65
C ALA A 13 15.38 14.90 -13.88
N ASN A 14 14.31 14.21 -14.29
CA ASN A 14 13.08 14.84 -14.78
C ASN A 14 11.90 14.76 -13.79
N ASN A 15 12.16 14.51 -12.50
CA ASN A 15 11.12 14.54 -11.48
C ASN A 15 11.55 15.45 -10.32
N GLY A 16 11.19 16.74 -10.41
CA GLY A 16 11.49 17.78 -9.41
C GLY A 16 10.77 17.61 -8.07
N VAL A 17 10.07 16.49 -7.85
CA VAL A 17 9.40 16.13 -6.60
C VAL A 17 9.89 14.76 -6.15
N ARG A 18 11.20 14.62 -5.88
CA ARG A 18 11.71 13.44 -5.18
C ARG A 18 11.92 13.82 -3.72
N HIS A 19 10.93 13.48 -2.88
CA HIS A 19 11.19 13.29 -1.46
C HIS A 19 12.34 12.29 -1.37
N GLN A 20 13.48 12.69 -0.81
CA GLN A 20 14.56 11.76 -0.53
C GLN A 20 13.98 10.65 0.35
N SER A 21 13.84 9.44 -0.19
CA SER A 21 13.32 8.31 0.57
C SER A 21 14.30 8.03 1.71
N ARG A 22 13.85 8.22 2.94
CA ARG A 22 14.63 7.96 4.15
C ARG A 22 14.89 6.45 4.27
N LEU A 23 16.08 6.07 4.74
CA LEU A 23 16.30 4.68 5.16
C LEU A 23 15.53 4.40 6.45
N LEU A 24 14.75 3.33 6.44
CA LEU A 24 14.05 2.82 7.61
C LEU A 24 14.99 2.00 8.50
N THR A 25 14.80 2.11 9.80
CA THR A 25 15.42 1.17 10.75
C THR A 25 14.79 -0.22 10.64
N GLU A 26 15.43 -1.25 11.20
CA GLU A 26 14.86 -2.59 11.24
C GLU A 26 13.53 -2.63 12.02
N ASP A 27 13.43 -1.85 13.10
CA ASP A 27 12.19 -1.72 13.88
C ASP A 27 11.06 -1.10 13.07
N GLU A 28 11.36 -0.09 12.25
CA GLU A 28 10.38 0.56 11.38
C GLU A 28 9.91 -0.38 10.26
N LYS A 29 10.83 -1.17 9.67
CA LYS A 29 10.46 -2.21 8.71
C LYS A 29 9.54 -3.25 9.35
N ALA A 30 9.87 -3.71 10.55
CA ALA A 30 9.04 -4.65 11.28
C ALA A 30 7.66 -4.07 11.61
N LEU A 31 7.59 -2.78 11.97
CA LEU A 31 6.32 -2.10 12.22
C LEU A 31 5.46 -1.99 10.94
N VAL A 32 6.06 -1.64 9.80
CA VAL A 32 5.37 -1.60 8.49
C VAL A 32 4.79 -2.97 8.14
N THR A 33 5.55 -4.05 8.33
CA THR A 33 5.07 -5.42 8.08
C THR A 33 3.88 -5.75 8.98
N ARG A 34 3.99 -5.49 10.29
CA ARG A 34 2.88 -5.75 11.24
C ARG A 34 1.61 -4.98 10.91
N ILE A 35 1.72 -3.72 10.45
CA ILE A 35 0.57 -2.93 10.01
C ILE A 35 -0.11 -3.56 8.80
N LYS A 36 0.67 -4.01 7.81
CA LYS A 36 0.15 -4.65 6.60
C LYS A 36 -0.51 -5.99 6.92
N ASP A 37 0.12 -6.81 7.77
CA ASP A 37 -0.42 -8.11 8.17
C ASP A 37 -1.74 -7.95 8.93
N ALA A 38 -1.83 -6.96 9.81
CA ALA A 38 -3.07 -6.65 10.53
C ALA A 38 -4.20 -6.21 9.57
N GLY A 39 -3.89 -5.37 8.59
CA GLY A 39 -4.83 -4.97 7.55
C GLY A 39 -5.30 -6.15 6.70
N ALA A 40 -4.36 -7.00 6.25
CA ALA A 40 -4.68 -8.20 5.48
C ALA A 40 -5.57 -9.17 6.28
N THR A 41 -5.26 -9.37 7.56
CA THR A 41 -6.07 -10.21 8.47
C THR A 41 -7.49 -9.68 8.59
N PHE A 42 -7.66 -8.36 8.78
CA PHE A 42 -9.00 -7.78 8.88
C PHE A 42 -9.76 -7.90 7.56
N ILE A 43 -9.11 -7.65 6.42
CA ILE A 43 -9.74 -7.84 5.11
C ILE A 43 -10.18 -9.29 4.91
N GLN A 44 -9.42 -10.28 5.37
CA GLN A 44 -9.83 -11.69 5.33
C GLN A 44 -11.12 -11.93 6.12
N LEU A 45 -11.23 -11.39 7.33
CA LEU A 45 -12.47 -11.48 8.13
C LEU A 45 -13.67 -10.83 7.43
N ILE A 46 -13.47 -9.74 6.69
CA ILE A 46 -14.54 -9.11 5.89
C ILE A 46 -15.01 -10.07 4.78
N HIS A 47 -14.09 -10.77 4.11
CA HIS A 47 -14.44 -11.79 3.10
C HIS A 47 -15.16 -12.99 3.71
N GLU A 48 -14.76 -13.41 4.92
CA GLU A 48 -15.46 -14.46 5.68
C GLU A 48 -16.90 -14.06 6.00
N ILE A 49 -17.14 -12.82 6.44
CA ILE A 49 -18.50 -12.29 6.69
C ILE A 49 -19.32 -12.26 5.40
N ALA A 50 -18.70 -11.90 4.28
CA ALA A 50 -19.35 -11.89 2.97
C ALA A 50 -19.51 -13.29 2.35
N GLU A 51 -19.04 -14.36 3.00
CA GLU A 51 -19.05 -15.75 2.51
C GLU A 51 -18.41 -15.93 1.11
N VAL A 52 -17.38 -15.15 0.81
CA VAL A 52 -16.65 -15.19 -0.48
C VAL A 52 -15.16 -15.47 -0.28
N PRO A 53 -14.47 -16.07 -1.26
CA PRO A 53 -13.04 -16.29 -1.15
C PRO A 53 -12.26 -14.96 -1.22
N PRO A 54 -11.08 -14.84 -0.57
CA PRO A 54 -10.23 -13.64 -0.60
C PRO A 54 -9.72 -13.22 -1.98
N SER A 55 -9.92 -14.05 -3.01
CA SER A 55 -9.60 -13.73 -4.40
C SER A 55 -10.60 -12.79 -5.06
N VAL A 56 -11.74 -12.52 -4.41
CA VAL A 56 -12.76 -11.62 -4.92
C VAL A 56 -12.33 -10.17 -4.65
N GLU A 57 -12.03 -9.42 -5.70
CA GLU A 57 -11.55 -8.03 -5.58
C GLU A 57 -12.65 -7.05 -5.14
N LYS A 58 -13.93 -7.40 -5.28
CA LYS A 58 -15.06 -6.52 -5.00
C LYS A 58 -16.21 -7.29 -4.38
N LEU A 59 -16.72 -6.81 -3.26
CA LEU A 59 -17.86 -7.38 -2.55
C LEU A 59 -19.17 -6.79 -3.09
N ASP A 60 -20.22 -7.61 -3.11
CA ASP A 60 -21.56 -7.19 -3.54
C ASP A 60 -22.28 -6.36 -2.45
N ASP A 61 -21.96 -6.61 -1.17
CA ASP A 61 -22.46 -5.82 -0.05
C ASP A 61 -21.73 -4.46 0.04
N ARG A 62 -22.51 -3.38 0.00
CA ARG A 62 -21.99 -2.01 -0.02
C ARG A 62 -21.26 -1.64 1.27
N ASP A 63 -21.76 -2.05 2.42
CA ASP A 63 -21.18 -1.69 3.72
C ASP A 63 -19.88 -2.47 3.96
N LEU A 64 -19.83 -3.73 3.53
CA LEU A 64 -18.60 -4.53 3.59
C LEU A 64 -17.53 -3.99 2.62
N GLU A 65 -17.91 -3.59 1.40
CA GLU A 65 -16.99 -2.98 0.44
C GLU A 65 -16.40 -1.64 0.95
N LEU A 66 -17.24 -0.81 1.58
CA LEU A 66 -16.79 0.43 2.22
C LEU A 66 -15.84 0.13 3.38
N THR A 67 -16.16 -0.87 4.19
CA THR A 67 -15.30 -1.31 5.31
C THR A 67 -13.94 -1.77 4.78
N ARG A 68 -13.89 -2.60 3.74
CA ARG A 68 -12.62 -3.03 3.11
C ARG A 68 -11.79 -1.83 2.64
N THR A 69 -12.43 -0.92 1.91
CA THR A 69 -11.78 0.30 1.39
C THR A 69 -11.21 1.16 2.52
N HIS A 70 -11.94 1.31 3.63
CA HIS A 70 -11.48 2.08 4.79
C HIS A 70 -10.30 1.40 5.52
N VAL A 71 -10.28 0.08 5.59
CA VAL A 71 -9.12 -0.66 6.12
C VAL A 71 -7.89 -0.45 5.23
N GLU A 72 -8.03 -0.53 3.92
CA GLU A 72 -6.95 -0.26 2.96
C GLU A 72 -6.39 1.17 3.11
N ASP A 73 -7.27 2.19 3.17
CA ASP A 73 -6.85 3.59 3.37
C ASP A 73 -6.16 3.79 4.73
N ALA A 74 -6.68 3.17 5.79
CA ALA A 74 -6.07 3.24 7.12
C ALA A 74 -4.65 2.64 7.14
N VAL A 75 -4.46 1.47 6.52
CA VAL A 75 -3.13 0.84 6.37
C VAL A 75 -2.19 1.75 5.60
N MET A 76 -2.64 2.31 4.47
CA MET A 76 -1.81 3.19 3.64
C MET A 76 -1.36 4.44 4.42
N ARG A 77 -2.26 5.07 5.18
CA ARG A 77 -1.94 6.23 6.02
C ARG A 77 -0.97 5.88 7.14
N ALA A 78 -1.17 4.75 7.82
CA ALA A 78 -0.29 4.29 8.89
C ALA A 78 1.11 3.97 8.38
N VAL A 79 1.23 3.22 7.27
CA VAL A 79 2.52 2.94 6.62
C VAL A 79 3.20 4.24 6.20
N ARG A 80 2.44 5.17 5.60
CA ARG A 80 2.97 6.48 5.20
C ARG A 80 3.58 7.21 6.39
N ALA A 81 2.90 7.24 7.54
CA ALA A 81 3.40 7.90 8.75
C ALA A 81 4.72 7.30 9.28
N VAL A 82 5.00 6.02 9.01
CA VAL A 82 6.29 5.38 9.36
C VAL A 82 7.38 5.73 8.32
N THR A 83 6.99 5.90 7.04
CA THR A 83 7.93 6.01 5.91
C THR A 83 8.28 7.42 5.46
N THR A 84 7.52 8.44 5.89
CA THR A 84 7.79 9.86 5.61
C THR A 84 8.76 10.44 6.62
#